data_AF-A0A0K1RXK9-F1
#
_entry.id   AF-A0A0K1RXK9-F1
#
_cell.length_a   1.000
_cell.length_b   1.000
_cell.length_c   1.000
_cell.angle_alpha   90.00
_cell.angle_beta   90.00
_cell.angle_gamma   90.00
#
_symmetry.space_group_name_H-M   'P 1'
#
loop_
_entity.id
_entity.type
_entity.pdbx_description
1 polymer ?
#
loop_
_entity_poly.entity_id
_entity_poly.type
_entity_poly.pdbx_seq_one_letter_code
_entity_poly.pdbx_strand_id
1 'polypeptide(L)'
;MSDSKSIASTEKKPEHPPSWSFWTVFSSTFLTVFLAEIGDKTQEHPPSWSFWTVFSSTFLTVFLAEIGDKTQLATLLISAESQSPWVVFAGAASALIATSLLGVLIGYWIARRLSPKTLDIGVAILLLLITGLLIGDIL
;
A
#
# COMPACT_ATOMS: atom_id res chain seq x y z
N MET A 1 55.25 -17.03 42.66
CA MET A 1 54.09 -16.39 43.30
C MET A 1 53.70 -15.22 42.41
N SER A 2 52.51 -15.25 41.80
CA SER A 2 51.90 -14.17 41.01
C SER A 2 52.70 -13.78 39.75
N ASP A 3 52.27 -13.98 38.50
CA ASP A 3 51.05 -13.43 37.91
C ASP A 3 50.78 -14.07 36.53
N SER A 4 50.23 -15.29 36.50
CA SER A 4 49.66 -15.85 35.24
C SER A 4 48.14 -15.65 35.15
N LYS A 5 47.58 -14.71 35.92
CA LYS A 5 46.13 -14.46 36.04
C LYS A 5 45.67 -13.11 35.50
N SER A 6 46.51 -12.38 34.77
CA SER A 6 46.15 -11.08 34.19
C SER A 6 46.08 -11.10 32.66
N ILE A 7 45.59 -12.19 32.09
CA ILE A 7 45.16 -12.27 30.69
C ILE A 7 43.76 -12.89 30.62
N ALA A 8 42.96 -12.64 31.67
CA ALA A 8 41.57 -13.03 31.72
C ALA A 8 40.71 -11.90 31.14
N SER A 9 39.91 -12.28 30.16
CA SER A 9 38.72 -11.56 29.69
C SER A 9 38.98 -10.37 28.77
N THR A 10 39.63 -10.70 27.65
CA THR A 10 39.06 -10.35 26.34
C THR A 10 37.64 -10.92 26.21
N GLU A 11 36.63 -10.22 26.72
CA GLU A 11 35.25 -10.53 26.36
C GLU A 11 34.48 -9.23 26.14
N LYS A 12 34.64 -8.70 24.92
CA LYS A 12 33.75 -7.68 24.38
C LYS A 12 32.34 -8.27 24.41
N LYS A 13 31.51 -7.77 25.33
CA LYS A 13 30.07 -8.07 25.40
C LYS A 13 29.50 -7.93 23.97
N PRO A 14 28.80 -8.94 23.43
CA PRO A 14 28.25 -8.84 22.09
C PRO A 14 27.31 -7.64 22.07
N GLU A 15 27.69 -6.59 21.33
CA GLU A 15 26.79 -5.49 21.01
C GLU A 15 25.62 -6.11 20.25
N HIS A 16 24.46 -6.15 20.89
CA HIS A 16 23.25 -6.69 20.29
C HIS A 16 23.03 -5.94 18.97
N PRO A 17 22.93 -6.64 17.81
CA PRO A 17 22.53 -5.96 16.59
C PRO A 17 21.21 -5.27 16.88
N PRO A 18 21.01 -4.02 16.44
CA PRO A 18 19.79 -3.31 16.74
C PRO A 18 18.61 -4.17 16.31
N SER A 19 17.75 -4.53 17.27
CA SER A 19 16.55 -5.32 17.07
C SER A 19 15.50 -4.43 16.41
N TRP A 20 15.80 -4.01 15.18
CA TRP A 20 14.82 -3.42 14.29
C TRP A 20 13.79 -4.50 14.00
N SER A 21 12.80 -4.62 14.88
CA SER A 21 11.66 -5.48 14.62
C SER A 21 11.02 -4.98 13.35
N PHE A 22 10.60 -5.92 12.50
CA PHE A 22 9.87 -5.59 11.27
C PHE A 22 8.76 -4.54 11.55
N TRP A 23 8.12 -4.65 12.72
CA TRP A 23 7.11 -3.73 13.22
C TRP A 23 7.58 -2.29 13.45
N THR A 24 8.81 -2.05 13.93
CA THR A 24 9.32 -0.68 14.11
C THR A 24 9.67 -0.02 12.79
N VAL A 25 10.24 -0.78 11.85
CA VAL A 25 10.57 -0.28 10.50
C VAL A 25 9.30 0.01 9.70
N PHE A 26 8.31 -0.90 9.76
CA PHE A 26 7.02 -0.73 9.11
C PHE A 26 6.26 0.48 9.66
N SER A 27 6.17 0.61 11.00
CA SER A 27 5.48 1.73 11.65
C SER A 27 6.15 3.08 11.36
N SER A 28 7.48 3.16 11.42
CA SER A 28 8.22 4.40 11.13
C SER A 28 8.04 4.85 9.67
N THR A 29 8.09 3.90 8.73
CA THR A 29 7.89 4.18 7.30
C THR A 29 6.45 4.63 7.03
N PHE A 30 5.47 3.93 7.60
CA PHE A 30 4.05 4.27 7.48
C PHE A 30 3.75 5.65 8.08
N LEU A 31 4.28 5.94 9.28
CA LEU A 31 4.12 7.23 9.94
C LEU A 31 4.75 8.37 9.12
N THR A 32 5.93 8.15 8.55
CA THR A 32 6.62 9.16 7.71
C THR A 32 5.81 9.47 6.46
N VAL A 33 5.29 8.45 5.78
CA VAL A 33 4.42 8.62 4.59
C VAL A 33 3.10 9.28 4.98
N PHE A 34 2.48 8.87 6.08
CA PHE A 34 1.22 9.44 6.57
C PHE A 34 1.37 10.92 6.98
N LEU A 35 2.47 11.28 7.64
CA LEU A 35 2.76 12.66 8.01
C LEU A 35 3.13 13.52 6.79
N ALA A 36 3.80 12.96 5.80
CA ALA A 36 4.09 13.63 4.54
C ALA A 36 2.80 13.93 3.75
N GLU A 37 1.87 12.97 3.70
CA GLU A 37 0.57 13.12 3.04
C GLU A 37 -0.32 14.19 3.71
N ILE A 38 -0.28 14.28 5.04
CA ILE A 38 -1.00 15.34 5.77
C ILE A 38 -0.34 16.72 5.54
N GLY A 39 0.97 16.75 5.31
CA GLY A 39 1.79 17.96 5.23
C GLY A 39 1.70 18.71 3.91
N ASP A 40 1.37 18.04 2.80
CA ASP A 40 1.27 18.69 1.50
C ASP A 40 -0.19 18.91 1.07
N LYS A 41 -0.67 20.13 1.29
CA LYS A 41 -1.88 20.65 0.63
C LYS A 41 -1.58 21.84 -0.28
N THR A 42 -0.36 21.93 -0.82
CA THR A 42 -0.06 22.96 -1.81
C THR A 42 -0.66 22.55 -3.15
N GLN A 43 -1.82 23.15 -3.44
CA GLN A 43 -2.45 23.14 -4.76
C GLN A 43 -1.55 23.92 -5.72
N GLU A 44 -0.46 23.31 -6.18
CA GLU A 44 0.27 23.74 -7.36
C GLU A 44 -0.71 23.66 -8.55
N HIS A 45 -0.84 24.77 -9.27
CA HIS A 45 -1.72 24.95 -10.42
C HIS A 45 -1.55 23.73 -11.36
N PRO A 46 -2.61 22.98 -11.70
CA PRO A 46 -2.44 21.75 -12.46
C PRO A 46 -1.71 22.11 -13.77
N PRO A 47 -0.54 21.51 -14.04
CA PRO A 47 0.01 21.55 -15.39
C PRO A 47 -1.10 21.13 -16.34
N SER A 48 -1.17 21.68 -17.55
CA SER A 48 -2.02 21.14 -18.60
C SER A 48 -1.46 19.78 -19.02
N TRP A 49 -1.62 18.77 -18.17
CA TRP A 49 -1.14 17.43 -18.41
C TRP A 49 -1.87 16.92 -19.65
N SER A 50 -1.09 16.48 -20.64
CA SER A 50 -1.65 15.73 -21.74
C SER A 50 -2.38 14.52 -21.16
N PHE A 51 -3.54 14.16 -21.73
CA PHE A 51 -4.26 12.93 -21.40
C PHE A 51 -3.31 11.73 -21.32
N TRP A 52 -2.35 11.66 -22.24
CA TRP A 52 -1.32 10.62 -22.26
C TRP A 52 -0.45 10.61 -21.03
N THR A 53 -0.10 11.76 -20.48
CA THR A 53 0.75 11.84 -19.30
C THR A 53 -0.01 11.37 -18.06
N VAL A 54 -1.27 11.77 -17.89
CA VAL A 54 -2.13 11.28 -16.80
C VAL A 54 -2.40 9.79 -16.94
N PHE A 55 -2.70 9.33 -18.16
CA PHE A 55 -2.92 7.91 -18.44
C PHE A 55 -1.68 7.08 -18.11
N SER A 56 -0.51 7.47 -18.62
CA SER A 56 0.73 6.73 -18.41
C SER A 56 1.17 6.76 -16.95
N SER A 57 1.03 7.87 -16.23
CA SER A 57 1.39 7.93 -14.81
C SER A 57 0.49 7.03 -13.98
N THR A 58 -0.83 7.12 -14.13
CA THR A 58 -1.78 6.29 -13.39
C THR A 58 -1.63 4.82 -13.75
N PHE A 59 -1.47 4.48 -15.04
CA PHE A 59 -1.23 3.11 -15.47
C PHE A 59 0.05 2.54 -14.84
N LEU A 60 1.16 3.26 -14.90
CA LEU A 60 2.44 2.76 -14.41
C LEU A 60 2.44 2.59 -12.88
N THR A 61 1.86 3.56 -12.15
CA THR A 61 1.72 3.47 -10.69
C THR A 61 0.85 2.28 -10.27
N VAL A 62 -0.32 2.10 -10.89
CA VAL A 62 -1.22 0.97 -10.56
C VAL A 62 -0.59 -0.35 -10.97
N PHE A 63 0.02 -0.41 -12.17
CA PHE A 63 0.71 -1.60 -12.66
C PHE A 63 1.83 -2.04 -11.72
N LEU A 64 2.73 -1.13 -11.34
CA LEU A 64 3.81 -1.43 -10.40
C LEU A 64 3.29 -1.84 -9.02
N ALA A 65 2.20 -1.22 -8.54
CA ALA A 65 1.57 -1.59 -7.28
C ALA A 65 0.94 -2.99 -7.31
N GLU A 66 0.48 -3.45 -8.47
CA GLU A 66 -0.18 -4.74 -8.63
C GLU A 66 0.70 -5.88 -9.16
N ILE A 67 1.94 -5.63 -9.60
CA ILE A 67 2.83 -6.70 -10.08
C ILE A 67 3.03 -7.76 -8.98
N GLY A 68 2.54 -8.96 -9.25
CA GLY A 68 2.64 -10.08 -8.31
C GLY A 68 1.50 -10.15 -7.28
N ASP A 69 0.40 -9.42 -7.48
CA ASP A 69 -0.80 -9.59 -6.66
C ASP A 69 -1.35 -11.02 -6.79
N LYS A 70 -1.93 -11.51 -5.70
CA LYS A 70 -2.57 -12.82 -5.60
C LYS A 70 -3.68 -12.98 -6.65
N THR A 71 -4.32 -11.88 -7.05
CA THR A 71 -5.34 -11.87 -8.10
C THR A 71 -4.75 -12.18 -9.48
N GLN A 72 -3.50 -11.77 -9.76
CA GLN A 72 -2.79 -12.13 -11.00
C GLN A 72 -2.47 -13.63 -11.06
N LEU A 73 -2.01 -14.21 -9.95
CA LEU A 73 -1.78 -15.66 -9.84
C LEU A 73 -3.08 -16.46 -9.95
N ALA A 74 -4.16 -16.00 -9.30
CA ALA A 74 -5.47 -16.63 -9.42
C ALA A 74 -5.97 -16.63 -10.87
N THR A 75 -5.84 -15.49 -11.57
CA THR A 75 -6.21 -15.36 -12.98
C THR A 75 -5.37 -16.27 -13.87
N LEU A 76 -4.06 -16.38 -13.59
CA LEU A 76 -3.15 -17.25 -14.33
C LEU A 76 -3.47 -18.74 -14.11
N LEU A 77 -3.80 -19.14 -12.88
CA LEU A 77 -4.24 -20.51 -12.56
C LEU A 77 -5.56 -20.86 -13.26
N ILE A 78 -6.56 -19.96 -13.19
CA ILE A 78 -7.84 -20.14 -13.89
C ILE A 78 -7.62 -20.21 -15.41
N SER A 79 -6.71 -19.40 -15.94
CA SER A 79 -6.34 -19.43 -17.36
C SER A 79 -5.58 -20.69 -17.77
N ALA A 80 -4.79 -21.28 -16.87
CA ALA A 80 -4.05 -22.51 -17.12
C ALA A 80 -4.96 -23.75 -17.07
N GLU A 81 -6.02 -23.72 -16.28
CA GLU A 81 -7.02 -24.79 -16.20
C GLU A 81 -8.09 -24.69 -17.31
N SER A 82 -8.33 -23.48 -17.83
CA SER A 82 -9.31 -23.25 -18.88
C SER A 82 -8.81 -23.67 -20.26
N GLN A 83 -9.65 -24.41 -21.01
CA GLN A 83 -9.38 -24.76 -22.41
C GLN A 83 -9.38 -23.53 -23.35
N SER A 84 -9.83 -22.36 -22.88
CA SER A 84 -9.91 -21.12 -23.64
C SER A 84 -9.35 -19.91 -22.85
N PRO A 85 -8.03 -19.68 -22.86
CA PRO A 85 -7.39 -18.60 -22.08
C PRO A 85 -7.91 -17.20 -22.44
N TRP A 86 -8.34 -17.00 -23.69
CA TRP A 86 -8.94 -15.74 -24.15
C TRP A 86 -10.26 -15.38 -23.44
N VAL A 87 -11.06 -16.38 -23.06
CA VAL A 87 -12.33 -16.16 -22.35
C VAL A 87 -12.07 -15.72 -20.91
N VAL A 88 -11.06 -16.32 -20.26
CA VAL A 88 -10.63 -15.94 -18.90
C VAL A 88 -10.10 -14.51 -18.90
N PHE A 89 -9.26 -14.17 -19.89
CA PHE A 89 -8.76 -12.80 -20.06
C PHE A 89 -9.91 -11.80 -20.24
N ALA A 90 -10.85 -12.06 -21.15
CA ALA A 90 -11.99 -11.18 -21.38
C ALA A 90 -12.86 -11.03 -20.12
N GLY A 91 -13.09 -12.12 -19.39
CA GLY A 91 -13.81 -12.11 -18.12
C GLY A 91 -13.12 -11.23 -17.07
N ALA A 92 -11.83 -11.47 -16.80
CA ALA A 92 -11.06 -10.69 -15.84
C ALA A 92 -10.95 -9.21 -16.23
N ALA A 93 -10.67 -8.91 -17.50
CA ALA A 93 -10.59 -7.54 -18.00
C ALA A 93 -11.94 -6.80 -17.86
N SER A 94 -13.05 -7.46 -18.22
CA SER A 94 -14.38 -6.87 -18.08
C SER A 94 -14.77 -6.63 -16.62
N ALA A 95 -14.40 -7.55 -15.71
CA ALA A 95 -14.64 -7.40 -14.28
C ALA A 95 -13.84 -6.23 -13.69
N LEU A 96 -12.58 -6.06 -14.11
CA LEU A 96 -11.75 -4.92 -13.69
C LEU A 96 -12.35 -3.60 -14.16
N ILE A 97 -12.68 -3.50 -15.45
CA ILE A 97 -13.30 -2.29 -16.03
C ILE A 97 -14.61 -1.96 -15.31
N ALA A 98 -15.48 -2.95 -15.11
CA ALA A 98 -16.76 -2.76 -14.42
C ALA A 98 -16.57 -2.27 -12.98
N THR A 99 -15.65 -2.89 -12.24
CA THR A 99 -15.36 -2.52 -10.85
C THR A 99 -14.78 -1.11 -10.75
N SER A 100 -13.80 -0.77 -11.60
CA SER A 100 -13.23 0.58 -11.66
C SER A 100 -14.28 1.62 -12.04
N LEU A 101 -15.13 1.33 -13.03
CA LEU A 101 -16.19 2.24 -13.44
C LEU A 101 -17.17 2.50 -12.31
N LEU A 102 -17.62 1.46 -11.60
CA LEU A 102 -18.48 1.60 -10.43
C LEU A 102 -17.82 2.43 -9.33
N GLY A 103 -16.54 2.18 -9.04
CA GLY A 103 -15.78 2.95 -8.06
C GLY A 103 -15.71 4.44 -8.41
N VAL A 104 -15.40 4.77 -9.67
CA VAL A 104 -15.35 6.16 -10.15
C VAL A 104 -16.73 6.82 -10.11
N LEU A 105 -17.79 6.11 -10.51
CA LEU A 105 -19.15 6.67 -10.54
C LEU A 105 -19.66 6.98 -9.12
N ILE A 106 -19.45 6.05 -8.19
CA ILE A 106 -19.83 6.23 -6.78
C ILE A 106 -18.97 7.34 -6.15
N GLY A 107 -17.66 7.31 -6.37
CA GLY A 107 -16.72 8.31 -5.87
C GLY A 107 -17.07 9.71 -6.37
N TYR A 108 -17.37 9.85 -7.67
CA TYR A 108 -17.80 11.11 -8.28
C TYR A 108 -19.13 11.61 -7.66
N TRP A 109 -20.09 10.73 -7.48
CA TRP A 109 -21.39 11.08 -6.90
C TRP A 109 -21.24 11.59 -5.44
N ILE A 110 -20.42 10.91 -4.65
CA ILE A 110 -20.09 11.29 -3.27
C ILE A 110 -19.34 12.63 -3.24
N ALA A 111 -18.32 12.78 -4.09
CA ALA A 111 -17.50 14.00 -4.19
C ALA A 111 -18.31 15.24 -4.57
N ARG A 112 -19.39 15.08 -5.35
CA ARG A 112 -20.28 16.18 -5.73
C ARG A 112 -21.25 16.59 -4.62
N ARG A 113 -21.55 15.68 -3.69
CA ARG A 113 -22.54 15.89 -2.61
C ARG A 113 -21.92 16.37 -1.30
N LEU A 114 -20.66 16.03 -1.04
CA LEU A 114 -19.98 16.28 0.23
C LEU A 114 -18.85 17.29 0.08
N SER A 115 -18.65 18.11 1.12
CA SER A 115 -17.52 19.04 1.15
C SER A 115 -16.20 18.25 1.26
N PRO A 116 -15.09 18.71 0.63
CA PRO A 116 -13.80 18.01 0.69
C PRO A 116 -13.33 17.71 2.12
N LYS A 117 -13.59 18.64 3.05
CA LYS A 117 -13.25 18.47 4.48
C LYS A 117 -14.00 17.30 5.13
N THR A 118 -15.25 17.07 4.76
CA THR A 118 -16.06 15.97 5.28
C THR A 118 -15.56 14.63 4.74
N LEU A 119 -15.10 14.59 3.49
CA LEU A 119 -14.54 13.38 2.87
C LEU A 119 -13.22 12.98 3.51
N ASP A 120 -12.30 13.92 3.69
CA ASP A 120 -11.00 13.66 4.33
C ASP A 120 -11.18 13.06 5.74
N ILE A 121 -12.05 13.67 6.55
CA ILE A 121 -12.32 13.20 7.92
C ILE A 121 -13.03 11.84 7.88
N GLY A 122 -13.99 11.66 6.98
CA GLY A 122 -14.72 10.39 6.84
C GLY A 122 -13.81 9.23 6.47
N VAL A 123 -12.92 9.41 5.49
CA VAL A 123 -11.94 8.40 5.07
C VAL A 123 -10.95 8.11 6.19
N ALA A 124 -10.46 9.14 6.90
CA ALA A 124 -9.54 8.95 8.02
C ALA A 124 -10.17 8.13 9.17
N ILE A 125 -11.41 8.43 9.55
CA ILE A 125 -12.12 7.68 10.59
C ILE A 125 -12.39 6.24 10.12
N LEU A 126 -12.82 6.06 8.88
CA LEU A 126 -13.10 4.75 8.31
C LEU A 126 -11.87 3.86 8.32
N LEU A 127 -10.72 4.38 7.86
CA LEU A 127 -9.45 3.64 7.87
C LEU A 127 -9.01 3.29 9.29
N LEU A 128 -9.10 4.22 10.23
CA LEU A 128 -8.75 3.97 11.64
C LEU A 128 -9.62 2.87 12.25
N LEU A 129 -10.92 2.88 11.96
CA LEU A 129 -11.86 1.85 12.41
C LEU A 129 -11.52 0.48 11.83
N ILE A 130 -11.28 0.40 10.51
CA ILE A 130 -10.91 -0.84 9.84
C ILE A 130 -9.63 -1.40 10.44
N THR A 131 -8.59 -0.57 10.56
CA THR A 131 -7.31 -0.99 11.16
C THR A 131 -7.47 -1.43 12.61
N GLY A 132 -8.23 -0.69 13.42
CA GLY A 132 -8.47 -1.05 14.81
C GLY A 132 -9.21 -2.38 14.97
N LEU A 133 -10.21 -2.64 14.12
CA LEU A 133 -10.97 -3.88 14.13
C LEU A 133 -10.11 -5.07 13.67
N LEU A 134 -9.33 -4.90 12.60
CA LEU A 134 -8.44 -5.93 12.07
C LEU A 134 -7.33 -6.30 13.07
N ILE A 135 -6.81 -5.33 13.82
CA ILE A 135 -5.85 -5.57 14.91
C ILE A 135 -6.52 -6.30 16.08
N GLY A 136 -7.77 -5.94 16.41
CA GLY A 136 -8.56 -6.61 17.44
C GLY A 136 -8.83 -8.08 17.12
N ASP A 137 -9.03 -8.42 15.85
CA ASP A 137 -9.19 -9.82 15.41
C ASP A 137 -7.86 -10.62 15.44
N ILE A 138 -6.71 -9.93 15.44
CA ILE A 138 -5.37 -10.54 15.42
C ILE A 138 -4.81 -10.82 16.84
N LEU A 139 -5.27 -10.07 17.85
CA LEU A 139 -4.80 -10.11 19.24
C LEU A 139 -5.63 -11.06 20.11
#